data_AF-M8CW66-F1
#
_entry.id   AF-M8CW66-F1
#
_cell.length_a   1.000
_cell.length_b   1.000
_cell.length_c   1.000
_cell.angle_alpha   90.00
_cell.angle_beta   90.00
_cell.angle_gamma   90.00
#
_symmetry.space_group_name_H-M   'P 1'
#
loop_
_entity.id
_entity.type
_entity.pdbx_description
1 polymer ?
#
loop_
_entity_poly.entity_id
_entity_poly.type
_entity_poly.pdbx_seq_one_letter_code
_entity_poly.pdbx_strand_id
1 'polypeptide(L)'
;MARSRVSIMPSPVLVLIVAVAALVSACTADPEPVQDFCMLVGFVSTAGTFYSKVVREGESFVIPRGMVHFQFNTGKEAARAVTVFNSQLPGVVLAAPSLFGADPEIPDAVLSKSFQVDGEIIKLLKSKFRT
;
A
#
# COMPACT_ATOMS: atom_id res chain seq x y z
N MET A 1 12.26 15.19 -51.05
CA MET A 1 10.81 15.45 -51.22
C MET A 1 10.10 14.95 -49.97
N ALA A 2 10.02 15.78 -48.93
CA ALA A 2 9.42 15.44 -47.64
C ALA A 2 8.01 16.04 -47.57
N ARG A 3 6.99 15.22 -47.30
CA ARG A 3 5.62 15.69 -47.03
C ARG A 3 5.25 15.31 -45.61
N SER A 4 4.94 16.33 -44.81
CA SER A 4 4.26 16.18 -43.53
C SER A 4 2.81 15.72 -43.74
N ARG A 5 2.29 14.92 -42.81
CA ARG A 5 0.87 14.89 -42.45
C ARG A 5 0.75 14.65 -40.95
N VAL A 6 0.23 15.65 -40.26
CA VAL A 6 -0.38 15.54 -38.93
C VAL A 6 -1.70 14.80 -39.08
N SER A 7 -2.01 13.82 -38.21
CA SER A 7 -3.41 13.44 -37.95
C SER A 7 -3.58 12.61 -36.67
N ILE A 8 -4.13 13.26 -35.63
CA ILE A 8 -5.17 12.82 -34.69
C ILE A 8 -4.82 11.67 -33.71
N MET A 9 -4.72 12.03 -32.44
CA MET A 9 -4.81 11.13 -31.28
C MET A 9 -6.28 10.87 -30.90
N PRO A 10 -6.66 9.64 -30.55
CA PRO A 10 -7.77 9.38 -29.65
C PRO A 10 -7.25 8.95 -28.26
N SER A 11 -7.84 9.55 -27.24
CA SER A 11 -7.63 9.32 -25.80
C SER A 11 -7.71 7.84 -25.41
N PRO A 12 -6.91 7.32 -24.45
CA PRO A 12 -7.10 5.98 -23.93
C PRO A 12 -8.15 6.03 -22.81
N VAL A 13 -9.43 5.98 -23.19
CA VAL A 13 -10.49 5.55 -22.28
C VAL A 13 -11.16 4.34 -22.91
N LEU A 14 -10.66 3.16 -22.55
CA LEU A 14 -11.43 1.94 -22.68
C LEU A 14 -11.19 1.03 -21.46
N VAL A 15 -12.23 1.02 -20.64
CA VAL A 15 -12.55 0.10 -19.55
C VAL A 15 -12.84 -1.30 -20.12
N LEU A 16 -12.61 -2.36 -19.33
CA LEU A 16 -13.25 -3.72 -19.28
C LEU A 16 -12.16 -4.78 -18.96
N ILE A 17 -12.29 -5.84 -18.14
CA ILE A 17 -13.37 -6.42 -17.31
C ILE A 17 -12.74 -7.34 -16.23
N VAL A 18 -13.51 -7.51 -15.16
CA VAL A 18 -13.36 -8.34 -13.94
C VAL A 18 -13.45 -9.85 -14.19
N ALA A 19 -12.80 -10.68 -13.38
CA ALA A 19 -13.30 -12.03 -13.06
C ALA A 19 -13.32 -12.25 -11.54
N VAL A 20 -14.50 -12.61 -11.04
CA VAL A 20 -14.88 -12.83 -9.64
C VAL A 20 -14.62 -14.29 -9.26
N ALA A 21 -14.10 -14.54 -8.05
CA ALA A 21 -14.48 -15.71 -7.27
C ALA A 21 -14.36 -15.39 -5.77
N ALA A 22 -15.50 -15.32 -5.09
CA ALA A 22 -15.54 -15.37 -3.65
C ALA A 22 -15.32 -16.82 -3.22
N LEU A 23 -14.31 -17.08 -2.41
CA LEU A 23 -14.25 -18.27 -1.57
C LEU A 23 -13.53 -17.94 -0.28
N VAL A 24 -14.26 -18.14 0.81
CA VAL A 24 -13.73 -18.22 2.17
C VAL A 24 -12.70 -19.33 2.16
N SER A 25 -11.43 -18.98 2.11
CA SER A 25 -10.37 -19.92 2.44
C SER A 25 -9.73 -19.39 3.72
N ALA A 26 -9.81 -20.19 4.77
CA ALA A 26 -8.97 -20.04 5.95
C ALA A 26 -7.53 -20.38 5.53
N CYS A 27 -6.53 -19.79 6.20
CA CYS A 27 -5.12 -20.11 5.95
C CYS A 27 -4.80 -21.51 6.49
N THR A 28 -5.41 -22.54 5.92
CA THR A 28 -4.99 -23.92 6.08
C THR A 28 -3.88 -24.13 5.07
N ALA A 29 -2.69 -24.49 5.56
CA ALA A 29 -1.56 -24.85 4.71
C ALA A 29 -2.01 -25.89 3.68
N ASP A 30 -1.84 -25.58 2.40
CA ASP A 30 -2.03 -26.55 1.33
C ASP A 30 -0.81 -27.48 1.36
N PRO A 31 -0.96 -28.81 1.27
CA PRO A 31 0.18 -29.73 1.36
C PRO A 31 1.09 -29.71 0.10
N GLU A 32 0.80 -28.86 -0.88
CA GLU A 32 1.66 -28.61 -2.03
C GLU A 32 2.77 -27.62 -1.63
N PRO A 33 4.07 -27.94 -1.82
CA PRO A 33 5.21 -27.09 -1.43
C PRO A 33 5.33 -25.80 -2.27
N VAL A 34 4.35 -25.50 -3.12
CA VAL A 34 4.32 -24.34 -3.99
C VAL A 34 3.53 -23.23 -3.26
N GLN A 35 4.28 -22.48 -2.45
CA GLN A 35 3.98 -21.17 -1.86
C GLN A 35 2.70 -21.03 -1.01
N ASP A 36 2.85 -21.26 0.31
CA ASP A 36 1.95 -20.74 1.35
C ASP A 36 2.05 -19.20 1.49
N PHE A 37 1.78 -18.47 0.42
CA PHE A 37 1.72 -17.01 0.41
C PHE A 37 0.43 -16.54 1.08
N CYS A 38 0.54 -15.87 2.23
CA CYS A 38 -0.59 -15.28 2.95
C CYS A 38 -0.25 -13.87 3.42
N MET A 39 -0.72 -12.86 2.68
CA MET A 39 -0.45 -11.45 2.98
C MET A 39 -1.76 -10.70 3.23
N LEU A 40 -1.94 -10.19 4.44
CA LEU A 40 -3.00 -9.23 4.72
C LEU A 40 -2.64 -7.91 4.02
N VAL A 41 -3.42 -7.54 3.02
CA VAL A 41 -3.34 -6.26 2.34
C VAL A 41 -4.55 -5.44 2.73
N GLY A 42 -4.33 -4.18 3.08
CA GLY A 42 -5.44 -3.28 3.42
C GLY A 42 -5.15 -1.82 3.16
N PHE A 43 -6.21 -1.04 2.98
CA PHE A 43 -6.16 0.41 2.83
C PHE A 43 -7.34 1.08 3.51
N VAL A 44 -7.18 2.37 3.82
CA VAL A 44 -8.24 3.22 4.37
C VAL A 44 -8.67 4.20 3.29
N SER A 45 -9.97 4.22 3.00
CA SER A 45 -10.57 5.17 2.06
C SER A 45 -10.68 6.58 2.66
N THR A 46 -10.96 7.58 1.82
CA THR A 46 -11.20 8.96 2.26
C THR A 46 -12.43 9.11 3.17
N ALA A 47 -13.37 8.15 3.13
CA ALA A 47 -14.49 8.09 4.06
C ALA A 47 -14.11 7.48 5.43
N GLY A 48 -12.84 7.13 5.64
CA GLY A 48 -12.37 6.46 6.86
C GLY A 48 -12.71 4.96 6.92
N THR A 49 -13.27 4.39 5.85
CA THR A 49 -13.58 2.96 5.79
C THR A 49 -12.31 2.15 5.50
N PHE A 50 -12.06 1.15 6.34
CA PHE A 50 -10.98 0.18 6.17
C PHE A 50 -11.42 -0.99 5.28
N TYR A 51 -10.66 -1.23 4.21
CA TYR A 51 -10.82 -2.37 3.31
C TYR A 51 -9.61 -3.28 3.43
N SER A 52 -9.82 -4.58 3.55
CA SER A 52 -8.73 -5.55 3.59
C SER A 52 -9.11 -6.92 3.06
N LYS A 53 -8.09 -7.67 2.67
CA LYS A 53 -8.18 -9.07 2.30
C LYS A 53 -6.85 -9.75 2.61
N VAL A 54 -6.89 -11.00 3.06
CA VAL A 54 -5.71 -11.88 3.00
C VAL A 54 -5.58 -12.36 1.57
N VAL A 55 -4.57 -11.83 0.87
CA VAL A 55 -4.24 -12.16 -0.52
C VAL A 55 -3.41 -13.43 -0.53
N ARG A 56 -3.78 -14.35 -1.42
CA ARG A 56 -3.09 -15.62 -1.67
C ARG A 56 -2.39 -15.67 -3.02
N GLU A 57 -1.64 -16.74 -3.27
CA GLU A 57 -1.03 -16.98 -4.56
C GLU A 57 -2.09 -16.94 -5.68
N GLY A 58 -1.74 -16.34 -6.81
CA GLY A 58 -2.64 -16.14 -7.94
C GLY A 58 -3.67 -15.01 -7.76
N GLU A 59 -3.83 -14.46 -6.55
CA GLU A 59 -4.73 -13.35 -6.31
C GLU A 59 -4.06 -11.99 -6.54
N SER A 60 -4.82 -11.06 -7.10
CA SER A 60 -4.39 -9.67 -7.30
C SER A 60 -5.10 -8.72 -6.33
N PHE A 61 -4.46 -7.59 -6.03
CA PHE A 61 -5.07 -6.50 -5.29
C PHE A 61 -4.83 -5.16 -6.00
N VAL A 62 -5.67 -4.17 -5.68
CA VAL A 62 -5.55 -2.80 -6.20
C VAL A 62 -5.66 -1.83 -5.03
N ILE A 63 -4.72 -0.90 -4.95
CA ILE A 63 -4.76 0.21 -4.01
C ILE A 63 -5.02 1.49 -4.80
N PRO A 64 -6.10 2.24 -4.50
CA PRO A 64 -6.34 3.53 -5.13
C PRO A 64 -5.22 4.53 -4.83
N ARG A 65 -4.95 5.43 -5.78
CA ARG A 65 -3.89 6.44 -5.66
C ARG A 65 -4.10 7.31 -4.41
N GLY A 66 -3.02 7.52 -3.66
CA GLY A 66 -2.97 8.43 -2.52
C GLY A 66 -3.58 7.89 -1.23
N MET A 67 -4.02 6.63 -1.20
CA MET A 67 -4.58 6.02 0.02
C MET A 67 -3.49 5.46 0.93
N VAL A 68 -3.67 5.64 2.23
CA VAL A 68 -2.87 4.94 3.25
C VAL A 68 -3.19 3.45 3.16
N HIS A 69 -2.16 2.64 3.00
CA HIS A 69 -2.28 1.20 2.83
C HIS A 69 -1.08 0.49 3.46
N PHE A 70 -1.24 -0.81 3.71
CA PHE A 70 -0.20 -1.66 4.29
C PHE A 70 -0.26 -3.08 3.74
N GLN A 71 0.84 -3.79 3.95
CA GLN A 71 0.94 -5.23 3.77
C GLN A 71 1.49 -5.85 5.05
N PHE A 72 0.92 -6.97 5.48
CA PHE A 72 1.37 -7.69 6.66
C PHE A 72 1.39 -9.20 6.36
N ASN A 73 2.54 -9.84 6.56
CA ASN A 73 2.65 -11.29 6.38
C ASN A 73 1.96 -12.00 7.56
N THR A 74 0.88 -12.72 7.28
CA THR A 74 0.14 -13.52 8.27
C THR A 74 0.48 -15.01 8.17
N GLY A 75 1.25 -15.41 7.16
CA GLY A 75 1.73 -16.77 6.96
C GLY A 75 2.92 -17.11 7.85
N LYS A 76 3.29 -18.40 7.85
CA LYS A 76 4.49 -18.89 8.55
C LYS A 76 5.76 -18.71 7.71
N GLU A 77 5.60 -18.74 6.39
CA GLU A 77 6.69 -18.65 5.42
C GLU A 77 6.88 -17.22 4.90
N ALA A 78 8.01 -16.98 4.25
CA ALA A 78 8.29 -15.68 3.63
C ALA A 78 7.34 -15.40 2.45
N ALA A 79 6.64 -14.27 2.51
CA ALA A 79 5.72 -13.82 1.46
C ALA A 79 6.37 -12.75 0.57
N ARG A 80 6.18 -12.83 -0.75
CA ARG A 80 6.65 -11.83 -1.72
C ARG A 80 5.52 -11.43 -2.68
N ALA A 81 5.37 -10.13 -2.90
CA ALA A 81 4.44 -9.59 -3.89
C ALA A 81 5.20 -8.78 -4.94
N VAL A 82 4.70 -8.79 -6.18
CA VAL A 82 5.15 -7.91 -7.26
C VAL A 82 4.04 -6.90 -7.50
N THR A 83 4.40 -5.62 -7.51
CA THR A 83 3.45 -4.52 -7.74
C THR A 83 3.88 -3.72 -8.96
N VAL A 84 2.89 -3.14 -9.64
CA VAL A 84 3.08 -2.28 -10.80
C VAL A 84 2.39 -0.94 -10.55
N PHE A 85 3.01 0.13 -11.03
CA PHE A 85 2.49 1.49 -10.88
C PHE A 85 2.19 2.09 -12.23
N ASN A 86 1.17 2.95 -12.29
CA ASN A 86 0.82 3.71 -13.49
C ASN A 86 1.61 5.02 -13.63
N SER A 87 2.77 5.11 -12.97
CA SER A 87 3.70 6.25 -13.03
C SER A 87 5.13 5.71 -13.09
N GLN A 88 5.98 6.34 -13.91
CA GLN A 88 7.42 6.05 -13.94
C GLN A 88 8.11 6.52 -12.65
N LEU A 89 7.51 7.49 -11.95
CA LEU A 89 7.97 8.04 -10.68
C LEU A 89 6.82 7.98 -9.67
N PRO A 90 6.49 6.80 -9.12
CA PRO A 90 5.35 6.65 -8.21
C PRO A 90 5.59 7.34 -6.86
N GLY A 91 6.84 7.40 -6.40
CA GLY A 91 7.18 7.88 -5.06
C GLY A 91 6.64 6.97 -3.94
N VAL A 92 7.22 7.06 -2.75
CA VAL A 92 6.73 6.34 -1.56
C VAL A 92 6.86 7.26 -0.35
N VAL A 93 5.80 7.34 0.45
CA VAL A 93 5.80 8.03 1.76
C VAL A 93 5.53 6.97 2.82
N LEU A 94 6.55 6.63 3.60
CA LEU A 94 6.43 5.67 4.68
C LEU A 94 5.88 6.38 5.91
N ALA A 95 4.62 6.12 6.28
CA ALA A 95 3.91 6.90 7.29
C ALA A 95 4.70 7.09 8.60
N ALA A 96 5.16 6.00 9.24
CA ALA A 96 5.85 6.11 10.53
C ALA A 96 7.24 6.78 10.43
N PRO A 97 8.15 6.39 9.50
CA PRO A 97 9.39 7.14 9.28
C PRO A 97 9.18 8.61 8.91
N SER A 98 8.21 8.93 8.07
CA SER A 98 7.92 10.32 7.68
C SER A 98 7.35 11.15 8.82
N LEU A 99 6.64 10.55 9.78
CA LEU A 99 6.07 11.25 10.93
C LEU A 99 7.04 11.36 12.11
N PHE A 100 7.85 10.34 12.35
CA PHE A 100 8.65 10.21 13.58
C PHE A 100 10.17 10.18 13.34
N GLY A 101 10.62 10.08 12.10
CA GLY A 101 12.05 10.07 11.71
C GLY A 101 12.40 11.07 10.61
N ALA A 102 11.55 12.07 10.37
CA ALA A 102 11.86 13.15 9.43
C ALA A 102 13.05 14.00 9.89
N ASP A 103 13.81 14.53 8.93
CA ASP A 103 14.89 15.49 9.15
C ASP A 103 14.67 16.73 8.24
N PRO A 104 14.43 17.93 8.82
CA PRO A 104 14.31 18.21 10.25
C PRO A 104 13.06 17.57 10.88
N GLU A 105 13.12 17.28 12.18
CA GLU A 105 12.01 16.66 12.91
C GLU A 105 10.74 17.53 12.91
N ILE A 106 9.57 16.89 12.78
CA ILE A 106 8.28 17.57 13.01
C ILE A 106 8.20 18.00 14.48
N PRO A 107 7.80 19.23 14.81
CA PRO A 107 7.73 19.70 16.19
C PRO A 107 6.84 18.81 17.08
N ASP A 108 7.32 18.51 18.29
CA ASP A 108 6.59 17.64 19.25
C ASP A 108 5.18 18.15 19.53
N ALA A 109 5.00 19.47 19.60
CA ALA A 109 3.70 20.10 19.84
C ALA A 109 2.67 19.83 18.73
N VAL A 110 3.12 19.68 17.47
CA VAL A 110 2.24 19.36 16.34
C VAL A 110 1.77 17.91 16.44
N LEU A 111 2.71 16.99 16.70
CA LEU A 111 2.40 15.56 16.82
C LEU A 111 1.57 15.28 18.08
N SER A 112 1.92 15.86 19.24
CA SER A 112 1.17 15.67 20.49
C SER A 112 -0.27 16.13 20.34
N LYS A 113 -0.49 17.28 19.69
CA LYS A 113 -1.84 17.78 19.41
C LYS A 113 -2.60 16.91 18.41
N SER A 114 -1.92 16.43 17.37
CA SER A 114 -2.55 15.62 16.30
C SER A 114 -2.94 14.22 16.78
N PHE A 115 -2.08 13.60 17.57
CA PHE A 115 -2.28 12.26 18.13
C PHE A 115 -3.06 12.28 19.46
N GLN A 116 -3.30 13.46 20.05
CA GLN A 116 -3.97 13.64 21.34
C GLN A 116 -3.29 12.88 22.49
N VAL A 117 -1.96 12.93 22.51
CA VAL A 117 -1.11 12.27 23.51
C VAL A 117 -0.10 13.24 24.09
N ASP A 118 0.47 12.90 25.23
CA ASP A 118 1.52 13.70 25.86
C ASP A 118 2.81 13.72 25.03
N GLY A 119 3.59 14.81 25.18
CA GLY A 119 4.86 14.98 24.47
C GLY A 119 5.88 13.87 24.74
N GLU A 120 5.83 13.24 25.91
CA GLU A 120 6.72 12.12 26.25
C GLU A 120 6.46 10.88 25.39
N ILE A 121 5.20 10.62 25.01
CA ILE A 121 4.85 9.54 24.08
C ILE A 121 5.40 9.83 22.68
N ILE A 122 5.34 11.10 22.24
CA ILE A 122 5.88 11.51 20.94
C ILE A 122 7.40 11.34 20.91
N LYS A 123 8.11 11.77 21.96
CA LYS A 123 9.56 11.58 22.09
C LYS A 123 9.92 10.08 22.07
N LEU A 124 9.14 9.26 22.77
CA LEU A 124 9.32 7.81 22.74
C LEU A 124 9.14 7.25 21.33
N LEU A 125 8.11 7.66 20.58
CA LEU A 125 7.90 7.21 19.20
C LEU A 125 9.07 7.64 18.30
N LYS A 126 9.48 8.92 18.35
CA LYS A 126 10.64 9.43 17.61
C LYS A 126 11.93 8.67 17.93
N SER A 127 12.14 8.27 19.18
CA SER A 127 13.34 7.51 19.58
C SER A 127 13.52 6.19 18.82
N LYS A 128 12.43 5.61 18.29
CA LYS A 128 12.48 4.36 17.51
C LYS A 128 12.94 4.56 16.06
N PHE A 129 13.01 5.80 15.60
CA PHE A 129 13.36 6.14 14.21
C PHE A 129 14.61 7.01 14.10
N ARG A 130 15.29 7.30 15.22
CA ARG A 130 16.61 7.93 15.22
C ARG A 130 17.64 6.87 14.85
N THR A 131 18.20 7.00 13.65
CA THR A 131 19.38 6.28 13.17
C THR A 131 20.65 7.06 13.49
#